data_AF-A0A444FKX4-F1
#
_entry.id   AF-A0A444FKX4-F1
#
_cell.length_a   1.000
_cell.length_b   1.000
_cell.length_c   1.000
_cell.angle_alpha   90.00
_cell.angle_beta   90.00
_cell.angle_gamma   90.00
#
_symmetry.space_group_name_H-M   'P 1'
#
loop_
_entity.id
_entity.type
_entity.pdbx_description
1 polymer ?
#
loop_
_entity_poly.entity_id
_entity_poly.type
_entity_poly.pdbx_seq_one_letter_code
_entity_poly.pdbx_strand_id
1 'polypeptide(L)'
;MLEAVGWPLLAAFSVTMEETDNKPRVILCMEGFRAGIHLTRVLGIDTLRYAFLTSLVRFTFLHAPKEMRGKNVEALRTLLVLCDTGTDSLQDTWNAVLECVSRLEYITSTPSIAATVMQGSNQISKDAILQSLRELAGKPAEQAFVNSVKLPSDSIVEFVTALCGVSAEELKQTPARVFSLQKLVEISYYNMARIRLVLDVPSVL
;
A
#
# COMPACT_ATOMS: atom_id res chain seq x y z
N MET A 1 -9.01 -1.71 26.83
CA MET A 1 -9.00 -3.14 26.45
C MET A 1 -8.15 -3.36 25.18
N LEU A 2 -8.43 -2.68 24.06
CA LEU A 2 -7.62 -2.83 22.84
C LEU A 2 -6.14 -2.41 23.03
N GLU A 3 -5.86 -1.39 23.83
CA GLU A 3 -4.48 -0.98 24.17
C GLU A 3 -3.65 -2.09 24.84
N ALA A 4 -4.31 -2.98 25.61
CA ALA A 4 -3.65 -4.07 26.31
C ALA A 4 -3.44 -5.30 25.42
N VAL A 5 -4.35 -5.57 24.48
CA VAL A 5 -4.31 -6.78 23.62
C VAL A 5 -3.78 -6.50 22.22
N GLY A 6 -3.74 -5.25 21.78
CA GLY A 6 -3.40 -4.86 20.42
C GLY A 6 -1.98 -5.21 20.01
N TRP A 7 -0.99 -4.93 20.87
CA TRP A 7 0.40 -5.31 20.64
C TRP A 7 0.61 -6.84 20.65
N PRO A 8 0.08 -7.60 21.63
CA PRO A 8 0.07 -9.06 21.56
C PRO A 8 -0.58 -9.62 20.29
N LEU A 9 -1.70 -9.05 19.83
CA LEU A 9 -2.35 -9.46 18.58
C LEU A 9 -1.47 -9.20 17.36
N LEU A 10 -0.88 -8.01 17.26
CA LEU A 10 0.06 -7.69 16.19
C LEU A 10 1.25 -8.65 16.17
N ALA A 11 1.81 -8.97 17.34
CA ALA A 11 2.90 -9.94 17.47
C ALA A 11 2.46 -11.34 17.01
N ALA A 12 1.30 -11.82 17.46
CA ALA A 12 0.77 -13.13 17.07
C ALA A 12 0.52 -13.23 15.56
N PHE A 13 -0.04 -12.19 14.95
CA PHE A 13 -0.23 -12.12 13.50
C PHE A 13 1.10 -12.09 12.75
N SER A 14 2.08 -11.36 13.27
CA SER A 14 3.41 -11.27 12.68
C SER A 14 4.13 -12.62 12.69
N VAL A 15 4.13 -13.32 13.82
CA VAL A 15 4.67 -14.68 13.94
C VAL A 15 3.95 -15.63 12.99
N THR A 16 2.61 -15.56 12.93
CA THR A 16 1.82 -16.37 12.00
C THR A 16 2.28 -16.15 10.55
N MET A 17 2.47 -14.88 10.14
CA MET A 17 2.95 -14.54 8.80
C MET A 17 4.38 -14.97 8.53
N GLU A 18 5.25 -15.03 9.54
CA GLU A 18 6.63 -15.47 9.39
C GLU A 18 6.70 -17.00 9.25
N GLU A 19 5.98 -17.75 10.08
CA GLU A 19 6.12 -19.20 10.20
C GLU A 19 5.22 -20.02 9.26
N THR A 20 4.05 -19.50 8.85
CA THR A 20 3.08 -20.28 8.08
C THR A 20 3.06 -19.91 6.60
N ASP A 21 2.88 -20.92 5.75
CA ASP A 21 2.47 -20.77 4.34
C ASP A 21 1.08 -21.38 4.08
N ASN A 22 0.36 -21.76 5.15
CA ASN A 22 -0.99 -22.32 5.06
C ASN A 22 -1.99 -21.22 4.65
N LYS A 23 -2.52 -21.33 3.43
CA LYS A 23 -3.39 -20.30 2.82
C LYS A 23 -4.60 -19.90 3.70
N PRO A 24 -5.41 -20.82 4.26
CA PRO A 24 -6.50 -20.44 5.17
C PRO A 24 -6.03 -19.62 6.38
N ARG A 25 -4.91 -20.00 7.02
CA ARG A 25 -4.37 -19.26 8.17
C ARG A 25 -3.87 -17.87 7.78
N VAL A 26 -3.23 -17.74 6.61
CA VAL A 26 -2.79 -16.45 6.08
C VAL A 26 -3.97 -15.53 5.81
N ILE A 27 -5.04 -16.03 5.18
CA ILE A 27 -6.25 -15.22 4.91
C ILE A 27 -6.87 -14.73 6.22
N LEU A 28 -7.03 -15.61 7.20
CA LEU A 28 -7.58 -15.23 8.52
C LEU A 28 -6.67 -14.21 9.23
N CYS A 29 -5.35 -14.37 9.11
CA CYS A 29 -4.39 -13.41 9.64
C CYS A 29 -4.55 -12.03 8.99
N MET A 30 -4.72 -11.98 7.66
CA MET A 30 -4.95 -10.73 6.93
C MET A 30 -6.28 -10.06 7.28
N GLU A 31 -7.34 -10.84 7.51
CA GLU A 31 -8.58 -10.32 8.07
C GLU A 31 -8.37 -9.71 9.46
N GLY A 32 -7.55 -10.35 10.30
CA GLY A 32 -7.11 -9.84 11.59
C GLY A 32 -6.36 -8.50 11.48
N PHE A 33 -5.40 -8.37 10.56
CA PHE A 33 -4.73 -7.11 10.25
C PHE A 33 -5.72 -6.03 9.85
N ARG A 34 -6.63 -6.33 8.91
CA ARG A 34 -7.63 -5.36 8.42
C ARG A 34 -8.54 -4.88 9.55
N ALA A 35 -9.04 -5.81 10.37
CA ALA A 35 -9.87 -5.48 11.54
C ALA A 35 -9.09 -4.67 12.58
N GLY A 36 -7.84 -5.04 12.87
CA GLY A 36 -6.97 -4.31 13.79
C GLY A 36 -6.72 -2.86 13.36
N ILE A 37 -6.42 -2.64 12.07
CA ILE A 37 -6.24 -1.30 11.49
C ILE A 37 -7.52 -0.47 11.60
N HIS A 38 -8.66 -1.07 11.26
CA HIS A 38 -9.94 -0.38 11.36
C HIS A 38 -10.30 0.01 12.80
N LEU A 39 -10.20 -0.94 13.74
CA LEU A 39 -10.52 -0.71 15.15
C LEU A 39 -9.60 0.34 15.78
N THR A 40 -8.30 0.27 15.51
CA THR A 40 -7.34 1.26 16.04
C THR A 40 -7.59 2.64 15.46
N ARG A 41 -7.99 2.75 14.18
CA ARG A 41 -8.41 4.03 13.60
C ARG A 41 -9.67 4.59 14.24
N VAL A 42 -10.69 3.76 14.46
CA VAL A 42 -11.97 4.16 15.08
C VAL A 42 -11.76 4.61 16.53
N LEU A 43 -10.86 3.96 17.26
CA LEU A 43 -10.57 4.28 18.66
C LEU A 43 -9.49 5.37 18.83
N GLY A 44 -8.89 5.87 17.75
CA GLY A 44 -7.85 6.91 17.80
C GLY A 44 -6.52 6.44 18.39
N ILE A 45 -6.19 5.15 18.28
CA ILE A 45 -4.91 4.59 18.78
C ILE A 45 -3.87 4.62 17.66
N ASP A 46 -3.39 5.83 17.34
CA ASP A 46 -2.56 6.07 16.14
C ASP A 46 -1.25 5.28 16.11
N THR A 47 -0.56 5.16 17.24
CA THR A 47 0.69 4.39 17.32
C THR A 47 0.50 2.93 16.93
N LEU A 48 -0.60 2.32 17.39
CA LEU A 48 -0.89 0.92 17.10
C LEU A 48 -1.41 0.76 15.67
N ARG A 49 -2.25 1.68 15.19
CA ARG A 49 -2.71 1.75 13.79
C ARG A 49 -1.50 1.76 12.85
N TYR A 50 -0.55 2.67 13.10
CA TYR A 50 0.68 2.80 12.34
C TYR A 50 1.48 1.49 12.37
N ALA A 51 1.66 0.89 13.55
CA ALA A 51 2.39 -0.38 13.68
C ALA A 51 1.75 -1.54 12.90
N PHE A 52 0.42 -1.65 12.90
CA PHE A 52 -0.29 -2.63 12.06
C PHE A 52 -0.06 -2.37 10.57
N LEU A 53 -0.17 -1.11 10.14
CA LEU A 53 -0.01 -0.72 8.74
C LEU A 53 1.41 -0.94 8.23
N THR A 54 2.44 -0.51 8.97
CA THR A 54 3.83 -0.71 8.57
C THR A 54 4.21 -2.19 8.55
N SER A 55 3.65 -2.99 9.47
CA SER A 55 3.83 -4.44 9.46
C SER A 55 3.18 -5.09 8.24
N LEU A 56 1.95 -4.68 7.88
CA LEU A 56 1.28 -5.15 6.67
C LEU A 56 2.09 -4.78 5.40
N VAL A 57 2.58 -3.54 5.31
CA VAL A 57 3.48 -3.09 4.24
C VAL A 57 4.73 -3.97 4.15
N ARG A 58 5.38 -4.25 5.28
CA ARG A 58 6.56 -5.14 5.34
C ARG A 58 6.26 -6.53 4.80
N PHE A 59 5.09 -7.08 5.12
CA PHE A 59 4.67 -8.41 4.66
C PHE A 59 4.34 -8.49 3.16
N THR A 60 4.21 -7.37 2.45
CA THR A 60 4.13 -7.40 0.97
C THR A 60 5.42 -7.89 0.31
N PHE A 61 6.55 -7.75 1.01
CA PHE A 61 7.87 -8.27 0.61
C PHE A 61 8.37 -7.85 -0.79
N LEU A 62 7.86 -6.73 -1.31
CA LEU A 62 8.18 -6.21 -2.65
C LEU A 62 9.64 -5.74 -2.81
N HIS A 63 10.37 -5.55 -1.71
CA HIS A 63 11.79 -5.19 -1.73
C HIS A 63 12.71 -6.38 -2.09
N ALA A 64 12.23 -7.61 -1.90
CA ALA A 64 12.99 -8.84 -2.15
C ALA A 64 12.11 -9.85 -2.93
N PRO A 65 11.78 -9.55 -4.20
CA PRO A 65 10.88 -10.36 -5.03
C PRO A 65 11.28 -11.85 -5.11
N LYS A 66 12.58 -12.12 -5.00
CA LYS A 66 13.17 -13.47 -5.01
C LYS A 66 12.63 -14.40 -3.94
N GLU A 67 12.33 -13.88 -2.76
CA GLU A 67 11.89 -14.69 -1.62
C GLU A 67 10.37 -14.62 -1.39
N MET A 68 9.65 -13.90 -2.28
CA MET A 68 8.20 -13.79 -2.19
C MET A 68 7.52 -15.16 -2.27
N ARG A 69 6.45 -15.30 -1.49
CA ARG A 69 5.55 -16.45 -1.44
C ARG A 69 4.10 -15.99 -1.60
N GLY A 70 3.18 -16.95 -1.70
CA GLY A 70 1.75 -16.67 -1.85
C GLY A 70 1.18 -15.79 -0.73
N LYS A 71 1.70 -15.87 0.50
CA LYS A 71 1.27 -15.02 1.61
C LYS A 71 1.56 -13.54 1.42
N ASN A 72 2.64 -13.20 0.69
CA ASN A 72 2.99 -11.82 0.41
C ASN A 72 2.03 -11.18 -0.60
N VAL A 73 1.51 -11.99 -1.54
CA VAL A 73 0.43 -11.59 -2.45
C VAL A 73 -0.84 -11.30 -1.68
N GLU A 74 -1.17 -12.11 -0.66
CA GLU A 74 -2.35 -11.89 0.17
C GLU A 74 -2.23 -10.62 1.06
N ALA A 75 -1.03 -10.36 1.58
CA ALA A 75 -0.72 -9.11 2.28
C ALA A 75 -0.90 -7.89 1.37
N LEU A 76 -0.37 -7.95 0.14
CA LEU A 76 -0.53 -6.90 -0.85
C LEU A 76 -1.99 -6.68 -1.25
N ARG A 77 -2.76 -7.76 -1.45
CA ARG A 77 -4.20 -7.69 -1.70
C ARG A 77 -4.93 -6.96 -0.58
N THR A 78 -4.61 -7.30 0.67
CA THR A 78 -5.19 -6.67 1.86
C THR A 78 -4.86 -5.18 1.94
N LEU A 79 -3.63 -4.80 1.62
CA LEU A 79 -3.20 -3.41 1.55
C LEU A 79 -4.00 -2.61 0.50
N LEU A 80 -4.17 -3.18 -0.70
CA LEU A 80 -4.94 -2.52 -1.77
C LEU A 80 -6.45 -2.45 -1.46
N VAL A 81 -7.00 -3.43 -0.74
CA VAL A 81 -8.39 -3.35 -0.23
C VAL A 81 -8.55 -2.21 0.78
N LEU A 82 -7.55 -1.94 1.61
CA LEU A 82 -7.56 -0.78 2.52
C LEU A 82 -7.54 0.55 1.75
N CYS A 83 -6.83 0.60 0.62
CA CYS A 83 -6.85 1.76 -0.29
C CYS A 83 -8.22 1.96 -0.95
N ASP A 84 -9.03 0.90 -1.06
CA ASP A 84 -10.38 1.01 -1.61
C ASP A 84 -11.44 1.40 -0.57
N THR A 85 -11.40 0.75 0.60
CA THR A 85 -12.50 0.77 1.57
C THR A 85 -12.21 1.58 2.83
N GLY A 86 -10.95 1.95 3.09
CA GLY A 86 -10.52 2.51 4.37
C GLY A 86 -9.42 3.54 4.26
N THR A 87 -9.48 4.42 3.25
CA THR A 87 -8.44 5.43 2.97
C THR A 87 -8.11 6.33 4.17
N ASP A 88 -9.10 6.62 5.01
CA ASP A 88 -8.95 7.43 6.23
C ASP A 88 -8.10 6.77 7.32
N SER A 89 -7.84 5.46 7.18
CA SER A 89 -6.96 4.72 8.09
C SER A 89 -5.49 4.83 7.69
N LEU A 90 -5.17 5.23 6.45
CA LEU A 90 -3.80 5.19 5.94
C LEU A 90 -2.96 6.39 6.40
N GLN A 91 -3.51 7.61 6.33
CA GLN A 91 -2.92 8.87 6.84
C GLN A 91 -1.40 8.96 6.56
N ASP A 92 -0.60 9.07 7.61
CA ASP A 92 0.86 9.11 7.65
C ASP A 92 1.59 7.91 7.00
N THR A 93 0.87 6.85 6.61
CA THR A 93 1.44 5.68 5.94
C THR A 93 1.38 5.76 4.41
N TRP A 94 0.78 6.81 3.82
CA TRP A 94 0.64 6.93 2.36
C TRP A 94 1.96 6.78 1.59
N ASN A 95 3.08 7.30 2.11
CA ASN A 95 4.38 7.13 1.46
C ASN A 95 4.74 5.65 1.28
N ALA A 96 4.63 4.86 2.34
CA ALA A 96 4.95 3.44 2.30
C ALA A 96 3.99 2.65 1.38
N VAL A 97 2.70 3.03 1.36
CA VAL A 97 1.71 2.44 0.46
C VAL A 97 2.03 2.74 -1.00
N LEU A 98 2.32 4.00 -1.33
CA LEU A 98 2.63 4.42 -2.69
C LEU A 98 3.96 3.84 -3.19
N GLU A 99 4.96 3.70 -2.31
CA GLU A 99 6.17 2.92 -2.60
C GLU A 99 5.85 1.46 -2.94
N CYS A 100 4.95 0.81 -2.19
CA CYS A 100 4.49 -0.54 -2.53
C CYS A 100 3.84 -0.60 -3.90
N VAL A 101 2.94 0.34 -4.23
CA VAL A 101 2.29 0.38 -5.54
C VAL A 101 3.30 0.61 -6.66
N SER A 102 4.22 1.55 -6.49
CA SER A 102 5.33 1.80 -7.44
C SER A 102 6.20 0.56 -7.63
N ARG A 103 6.62 -0.11 -6.56
CA ARG A 103 7.45 -1.33 -6.66
C ARG A 103 6.71 -2.48 -7.31
N LEU A 104 5.41 -2.64 -7.02
CA LEU A 104 4.57 -3.64 -7.66
C LEU A 104 4.53 -3.43 -9.16
N GLU A 105 4.26 -2.20 -9.61
CA GLU A 105 4.29 -1.84 -11.03
C GLU A 105 5.63 -2.21 -11.65
N TYR A 106 6.74 -1.80 -11.02
CA TYR A 106 8.08 -2.08 -11.53
C TYR A 106 8.37 -3.56 -11.72
N ILE A 107 8.01 -4.38 -10.72
CA ILE A 107 8.19 -5.84 -10.76
C ILE A 107 7.37 -6.42 -11.92
N THR A 108 6.14 -5.96 -12.11
CA THR A 108 5.23 -6.53 -13.14
C THR A 108 5.53 -6.04 -14.55
N SER A 109 6.03 -4.82 -14.71
CA SER A 109 6.34 -4.17 -15.99
C SER A 109 7.76 -4.46 -16.48
N THR A 110 8.66 -4.93 -15.60
CA THR A 110 10.07 -5.21 -15.94
C THR A 110 10.33 -6.72 -16.01
N PRO A 111 10.46 -7.31 -17.22
CA PRO A 111 10.58 -8.77 -17.37
C PRO A 111 11.77 -9.38 -16.61
N SER A 112 12.91 -8.67 -16.54
CA SER A 112 14.09 -9.16 -15.83
C SER A 112 13.85 -9.27 -14.32
N ILE A 113 13.04 -8.39 -13.74
CA ILE A 113 12.69 -8.42 -12.31
C ILE A 113 11.57 -9.43 -12.05
N ALA A 114 10.54 -9.46 -12.90
CA ALA A 114 9.50 -10.49 -12.86
C ALA A 114 10.10 -11.89 -12.89
N ALA A 115 11.15 -12.10 -13.69
CA ALA A 115 11.87 -13.37 -13.76
C ALA A 115 12.57 -13.76 -12.44
N THR A 116 12.83 -12.82 -11.53
CA THR A 116 13.41 -13.11 -10.21
C THR A 116 12.37 -13.51 -9.18
N VAL A 117 11.08 -13.26 -9.41
CA VAL A 117 10.04 -13.53 -8.41
C VAL A 117 10.03 -15.02 -8.03
N MET A 118 9.99 -15.29 -6.71
CA MET A 118 9.91 -16.65 -6.15
C MET A 118 11.03 -17.58 -6.68
N GLN A 119 12.28 -17.10 -6.63
CA GLN A 119 13.44 -17.83 -7.15
C GLN A 119 13.63 -19.16 -6.40
N GLY A 120 13.86 -20.25 -7.15
CA GLY A 120 14.04 -21.61 -6.59
C GLY A 120 12.75 -22.41 -6.43
N SER A 121 11.59 -21.86 -6.79
CA SER A 121 10.31 -22.60 -6.85
C SER A 121 10.03 -23.17 -8.24
N ASN A 122 9.03 -24.07 -8.33
CA ASN A 122 8.61 -24.62 -9.61
C ASN A 122 7.94 -23.56 -10.51
N GLN A 123 8.01 -23.77 -11.82
CA GLN A 123 7.54 -22.81 -12.82
C GLN A 123 6.04 -22.49 -12.67
N ILE A 124 5.22 -23.51 -12.35
CA ILE A 124 3.77 -23.38 -12.16
C ILE A 124 3.43 -22.41 -11.01
N SER A 125 4.09 -22.57 -9.86
CA SER A 125 3.84 -21.71 -8.69
C SER A 125 4.29 -20.28 -8.95
N LYS A 126 5.44 -20.13 -9.62
CA LYS A 126 5.96 -18.83 -10.02
C LYS A 126 5.01 -18.09 -10.95
N ASP A 127 4.51 -18.76 -11.98
CA ASP A 127 3.57 -18.18 -12.94
C ASP A 127 2.25 -17.78 -12.28
N ALA A 128 1.75 -18.59 -11.33
CA ALA A 128 0.54 -18.27 -10.56
C ALA A 128 0.72 -17.01 -9.69
N ILE A 129 1.88 -16.85 -9.03
CA ILE A 129 2.18 -15.63 -8.26
C ILE A 129 2.31 -14.43 -9.19
N LEU A 130 3.07 -14.54 -10.27
CA LEU A 130 3.24 -13.45 -11.23
C LEU A 130 1.91 -12.99 -11.83
N GLN A 131 1.02 -13.94 -12.15
CA GLN A 131 -0.33 -13.63 -12.61
C GLN A 131 -1.11 -12.85 -11.55
N SER A 132 -1.07 -13.29 -10.30
CA SER A 132 -1.74 -12.59 -9.19
C SER A 132 -1.18 -11.18 -8.96
N LEU A 133 0.14 -10.99 -9.08
CA LEU A 133 0.78 -9.67 -8.95
C LEU A 133 0.34 -8.74 -10.08
N ARG A 134 0.26 -9.22 -11.32
CA ARG A 134 -0.24 -8.43 -12.47
C ARG A 134 -1.69 -8.03 -12.30
N GLU A 135 -2.53 -8.93 -11.78
CA GLU A 135 -3.93 -8.62 -11.46
C GLU A 135 -4.04 -7.51 -10.41
N LEU A 136 -3.20 -7.57 -9.36
CA LEU A 136 -3.15 -6.54 -8.32
C LEU A 136 -2.58 -5.20 -8.84
N ALA A 137 -1.60 -5.25 -9.74
CA ALA A 137 -0.99 -4.07 -10.38
C ALA A 137 -1.95 -3.34 -11.33
N GLY A 138 -3.02 -4.01 -11.79
CA GLY A 138 -4.07 -3.40 -12.60
C GLY A 138 -5.08 -2.61 -11.76
N LYS A 139 -6.36 -2.96 -11.91
CA LYS A 139 -7.48 -2.23 -11.29
C LYS A 139 -7.33 -2.00 -9.77
N PRO A 140 -6.89 -2.97 -8.94
CA PRO A 140 -6.78 -2.76 -7.49
C PRO A 140 -5.77 -1.67 -7.11
N ALA A 141 -4.59 -1.64 -7.75
CA ALA A 141 -3.61 -0.58 -7.56
C ALA A 141 -4.11 0.76 -8.10
N GLU A 142 -4.76 0.76 -9.26
CA GLU A 142 -5.34 1.96 -9.88
C GLU A 142 -6.37 2.64 -8.96
N GLN A 143 -7.18 1.83 -8.27
CA GLN A 143 -8.23 2.32 -7.39
C GLN A 143 -7.67 3.17 -6.24
N ALA A 144 -6.43 2.94 -5.80
CA ALA A 144 -5.77 3.77 -4.79
C ALA A 144 -5.60 5.23 -5.26
N PHE A 145 -5.33 5.45 -6.55
CA PHE A 145 -5.21 6.79 -7.13
C PHE A 145 -6.57 7.41 -7.44
N VAL A 146 -7.51 6.63 -7.98
CA VAL A 146 -8.88 7.08 -8.25
C VAL A 146 -9.57 7.54 -6.96
N ASN A 147 -9.36 6.85 -5.84
CA ASN A 147 -9.94 7.20 -4.55
C ASN A 147 -9.33 8.46 -3.91
N SER A 148 -8.30 9.08 -4.50
CA SER A 148 -7.76 10.36 -4.04
C SER A 148 -8.84 11.45 -3.92
N VAL A 149 -9.86 11.41 -4.78
CA VAL A 149 -11.01 12.34 -4.75
C VAL A 149 -11.86 12.21 -3.48
N LYS A 150 -11.81 11.05 -2.81
CA LYS A 150 -12.56 10.76 -1.59
C LYS A 150 -11.78 11.11 -0.32
N LEU A 151 -10.46 11.34 -0.44
CA LEU A 151 -9.63 11.68 0.71
C LEU A 151 -10.13 12.98 1.36
N PRO A 152 -9.99 13.17 2.67
CA PRO A 152 -10.15 14.47 3.32
C PRO A 152 -9.08 15.49 2.87
N SER A 153 -9.31 16.79 3.14
CA SER A 153 -8.43 17.88 2.72
C SER A 153 -7.00 17.76 3.25
N ASP A 154 -6.81 17.31 4.49
CA ASP A 154 -5.48 17.15 5.07
C ASP A 154 -4.78 15.90 4.48
N SER A 155 -5.51 14.79 4.36
CA SER A 155 -4.96 13.53 3.85
C SER A 155 -4.64 13.56 2.35
N ILE A 156 -5.31 14.38 1.53
CA ILE A 156 -4.91 14.54 0.12
C ILE A 156 -3.56 15.26 -0.01
N VAL A 157 -3.26 16.20 0.89
CA VAL A 157 -1.96 16.90 0.89
C VAL A 157 -0.85 15.91 1.24
N GLU A 158 -1.06 15.08 2.25
CA GLU A 158 -0.14 13.99 2.62
C GLU A 158 0.06 13.01 1.45
N PHE A 159 -1.04 12.57 0.83
CA PHE A 159 -1.01 11.66 -0.32
C PHE A 159 -0.20 12.23 -1.49
N VAL A 160 -0.48 13.47 -1.91
CA VAL A 160 0.20 14.11 -3.04
C VAL A 160 1.67 14.38 -2.72
N THR A 161 1.98 14.81 -1.49
CA THR A 161 3.36 15.02 -1.04
C THR A 161 4.15 13.73 -1.08
N ALA A 162 3.57 12.64 -0.58
CA ALA A 162 4.15 11.31 -0.65
C ALA A 162 4.36 10.86 -2.10
N LEU A 163 3.37 11.04 -2.98
CA LEU A 163 3.49 10.65 -4.39
C LEU A 163 4.59 11.44 -5.12
N CYS A 164 4.75 12.73 -4.82
CA CYS A 164 5.86 13.54 -5.30
C CYS A 164 7.22 12.99 -4.83
N GLY A 165 7.32 12.58 -3.56
CA GLY A 165 8.51 11.95 -3.00
C GLY A 165 8.88 10.66 -3.75
N VAL A 166 7.90 9.76 -3.91
CA VAL A 166 8.09 8.50 -4.66
C VAL A 166 8.49 8.77 -6.11
N SER A 167 7.84 9.73 -6.77
CA SER A 167 8.19 10.15 -8.13
C SER A 167 9.62 10.67 -8.23
N ALA A 168 10.09 11.44 -7.24
CA ALA A 168 11.45 11.95 -7.24
C ALA A 168 12.48 10.82 -7.11
N GLU A 169 12.21 9.80 -6.27
CA GLU A 169 13.07 8.63 -6.13
C GLU A 169 13.05 7.72 -7.38
N GLU A 170 11.91 7.61 -8.07
CA GLU A 170 11.81 6.92 -9.36
C GLU A 170 12.68 7.56 -10.45
N LEU A 171 12.71 8.89 -10.51
CA LEU A 171 13.49 9.64 -11.50
C LEU A 171 15.00 9.55 -11.28
N LYS A 172 15.45 9.27 -10.06
CA LYS A 172 16.87 9.06 -9.72
C LYS A 172 17.39 7.68 -10.15
N GLN A 173 16.50 6.74 -10.47
CA GLN A 173 16.89 5.39 -10.89
C GLN A 173 17.46 5.39 -12.31
N THR A 174 18.18 4.33 -12.67
CA THR A 174 18.70 4.13 -14.02
C THR A 174 18.27 2.74 -14.52
N PRO A 175 17.41 2.66 -15.56
CA PRO A 175 16.74 3.78 -16.24
C PRO A 175 15.76 4.52 -15.32
N ALA A 176 15.54 5.81 -15.61
CA ALA A 176 14.57 6.62 -14.87
C ALA A 176 13.17 6.04 -15.06
N ARG A 177 12.42 5.95 -13.96
CA ARG A 177 11.02 5.52 -13.96
C ARG A 177 10.12 6.74 -13.83
N VAL A 178 8.99 6.72 -14.52
CA VAL A 178 8.04 7.87 -14.61
C VAL A 178 6.63 7.48 -14.20
N PHE A 179 6.44 6.33 -13.54
CA PHE A 179 5.13 5.80 -13.21
C PHE A 179 4.36 6.74 -12.27
N SER A 180 4.98 7.10 -11.15
CA SER A 180 4.36 8.00 -10.17
C SER A 180 4.20 9.42 -10.71
N LEU A 181 5.09 9.84 -11.63
CA LEU A 181 4.96 11.12 -12.34
C LEU A 181 3.71 11.15 -13.23
N GLN A 182 3.43 10.07 -13.95
CA GLN A 182 2.20 9.94 -14.74
C GLN A 182 0.96 9.96 -13.84
N LYS A 183 1.01 9.28 -12.69
CA LYS A 183 -0.09 9.29 -11.70
C LYS A 183 -0.36 10.66 -11.09
N LEU A 184 0.67 11.50 -10.90
CA LEU A 184 0.45 12.90 -10.49
C LEU A 184 -0.39 13.68 -11.50
N VAL A 185 -0.18 13.46 -12.80
CA VAL A 185 -0.98 14.09 -13.86
C VAL A 185 -2.43 13.61 -13.78
N GLU A 186 -2.65 12.31 -13.67
CA GLU A 186 -4.01 11.74 -13.58
C GLU A 186 -4.78 12.23 -12.34
N ILE A 187 -4.12 12.26 -11.18
CA ILE A 187 -4.74 12.69 -9.92
C ILE A 187 -5.06 14.18 -9.92
N SER A 188 -4.22 14.99 -10.60
CA SER A 188 -4.53 16.41 -10.82
C SER A 188 -5.83 16.58 -11.59
N TYR A 189 -6.09 15.70 -12.58
CA TYR A 189 -7.34 15.68 -13.32
C TYR A 189 -8.51 15.23 -12.44
N TYR A 190 -8.36 14.15 -11.69
CA TYR A 190 -9.41 13.62 -10.80
C TYR A 190 -9.86 14.63 -9.74
N ASN A 191 -8.95 15.46 -9.23
CA ASN A 191 -9.22 16.42 -8.16
C ASN A 191 -9.57 17.84 -8.66
N MET A 192 -9.73 18.08 -9.96
CA MET A 192 -10.01 19.43 -10.49
C MET A 192 -11.29 20.09 -9.93
N ALA A 193 -12.30 19.30 -9.56
CA ALA A 193 -13.57 19.80 -9.03
C ALA A 193 -13.54 20.14 -7.53
N ARG A 194 -12.40 19.95 -6.86
CA ARG A 194 -12.28 20.12 -5.41
C ARG A 194 -12.25 21.61 -5.05
N ILE A 195 -13.17 22.04 -4.20
CA ILE A 195 -13.36 23.44 -3.82
C ILE A 195 -12.07 23.98 -3.19
N ARG A 196 -11.47 25.01 -3.81
CA ARG A 196 -10.38 25.79 -3.24
C ARG A 196 -10.97 26.87 -2.33
N LEU A 197 -11.10 26.59 -1.03
CA LEU A 197 -11.27 27.67 -0.04
C LEU A 197 -9.92 28.37 0.12
N VAL A 198 -9.63 29.30 -0.77
CA VAL A 198 -8.63 30.33 -0.50
C VAL A 198 -9.30 31.23 0.54
N LEU A 199 -8.86 31.16 1.79
CA LEU A 199 -9.17 32.21 2.75
C LEU A 199 -8.53 33.48 2.17
N ASP A 200 -9.34 34.35 1.60
CA ASP A 200 -8.95 35.74 1.33
C ASP A 200 -8.53 36.31 2.68
N VAL A 201 -7.21 36.38 2.90
CA VAL A 201 -6.66 37.19 3.98
C VAL A 201 -7.00 38.63 3.59
N PRO A 202 -7.84 39.35 4.36
CA PRO A 202 -8.15 40.73 4.02
C PRO A 202 -6.83 41.49 4.00
N SER A 203 -6.52 42.09 2.85
CA SER A 203 -5.37 42.97 2.71
C SER A 203 -5.54 44.08 3.73
N VAL A 204 -4.74 44.05 4.79
CA VAL A 204 -4.62 45.17 5.72
C VAL A 204 -3.93 46.28 4.94
N LEU A 205 -4.73 47.21 4.42
CA LEU A 205 -4.32 48.56 4.03
C LEU A 205 -4.87 49.54 5.07
#